data_AF-A0A661B1M9-F1
#
_entry.id   AF-A0A661B1M9-F1
#
_cell.length_a   1.000
_cell.length_b   1.000
_cell.length_c   1.000
_cell.angle_alpha   90.00
_cell.angle_beta   90.00
_cell.angle_gamma   90.00
#
_symmetry.space_group_name_H-M   'P 1'
#
loop_
_entity.id
_entity.type
_entity.pdbx_description
1 polymer ?
#
loop_
_entity_poly.entity_id
_entity_poly.type
_entity_poly.pdbx_seq_one_letter_code
_entity_poly.pdbx_strand_id
1 'polypeptide(L)' 'MDENREILDEIEKRSYEDKGKKKLNCVDALDIASKFGVKPILIGKLCNQHKIKFAKCQLGCFK' A
#
# COMPACT_ATOMS: atom_id res chain seq x y z
N MET A 1 16.33 -11.28 -4.84
CA MET A 1 16.39 -9.80 -4.88
C MET A 1 15.00 -9.34 -4.54
N ASP A 2 14.88 -8.89 -3.30
CA ASP A 2 13.66 -8.93 -2.51
C ASP A 2 13.10 -7.51 -2.36
N GLU A 3 13.14 -6.69 -3.43
CA GLU A 3 12.70 -5.29 -3.43
C GLU A 3 11.25 -5.14 -2.93
N ASN A 4 10.42 -6.14 -3.20
CA ASN A 4 9.03 -6.18 -2.75
C ASN A 4 8.89 -6.31 -1.23
N ARG A 5 9.86 -6.91 -0.52
CA ARG A 5 9.79 -7.08 0.94
C ARG A 5 9.98 -5.76 1.67
N GLU A 6 10.86 -4.89 1.20
CA GLU A 6 11.09 -3.57 1.82
C GLU A 6 9.86 -2.66 1.68
N ILE A 7 9.23 -2.69 0.50
CA ILE A 7 7.98 -1.97 0.25
C ILE A 7 6.88 -2.50 1.18
N LEU A 8 6.81 -3.82 1.38
CA LEU A 8 5.85 -4.46 2.27
C LEU A 8 6.07 -4.10 3.74
N ASP A 9 7.30 -4.04 4.21
CA ASP A 9 7.63 -3.59 5.57
C ASP A 9 7.13 -2.16 5.81
N GLU A 10 7.37 -1.26 4.85
CA GLU A 10 6.91 0.13 4.94
C GLU A 10 5.38 0.23 4.88
N ILE A 11 4.74 -0.59 4.04
CA ILE A 11 3.27 -0.73 4.00
C ILE A 11 2.76 -1.19 5.35
N GLU A 12 3.35 -2.22 5.96
CA GLU A 12 2.89 -2.77 7.22
C GLU A 12 3.04 -1.77 8.37
N LYS A 13 4.16 -1.03 8.40
CA LYS A 13 4.41 0.06 9.36
C LYS A 13 3.36 1.17 9.29
N ARG A 14 2.90 1.52 8.09
CA ARG A 14 1.87 2.54 7.88
C ARG A 14 0.45 1.98 7.90
N SER A 15 0.30 0.67 7.72
CA SER A 15 -0.99 0.00 7.83
C SER A 15 -1.43 -0.05 9.28
N TYR A 16 -2.73 0.02 9.50
CA TYR A 16 -3.33 -0.13 10.79
C TYR A 16 -4.35 -1.27 10.75
N GLU A 17 -4.47 -1.99 11.86
CA GLU A 17 -5.49 -3.01 12.00
C GLU A 17 -6.81 -2.35 12.45
N ASP A 18 -7.84 -2.44 11.60
CA ASP A 18 -9.17 -1.96 11.93
C ASP A 18 -10.16 -3.12 11.85
N LYS A 19 -10.71 -3.49 13.02
CA LYS A 19 -11.65 -4.61 13.19
C LYS A 19 -11.11 -5.94 12.64
N GLY A 20 -9.86 -6.28 13.01
CA GLY A 20 -9.20 -7.53 12.60
C GLY A 20 -8.88 -7.61 11.10
N LYS A 21 -8.84 -6.47 10.41
CA LYS A 21 -8.43 -6.37 9.00
C LYS A 21 -7.30 -5.35 8.91
N LYS A 22 -6.15 -5.76 8.35
CA LYS A 22 -5.09 -4.83 7.98
C LYS A 22 -5.59 -3.89 6.89
N LYS A 23 -5.53 -2.60 7.17
CA LYS A 23 -5.91 -1.56 6.22
C LYS A 23 -4.79 -0.56 6.03
N LEU A 24 -4.62 -0.14 4.78
CA LEU A 24 -3.64 0.89 4.39
C LEU A 24 -4.36 2.05 3.73
N ASN A 25 -3.97 3.28 4.04
CA ASN A 25 -4.48 4.45 3.34
C ASN A 25 -3.92 4.51 1.91
N CYS A 26 -4.75 4.92 0.95
CA CYS A 26 -4.28 5.12 -0.44
C CYS A 26 -3.18 6.20 -0.52
N VAL A 27 -3.24 7.22 0.34
CA VAL A 27 -2.22 8.28 0.43
C VAL A 27 -0.87 7.71 0.85
N ASP A 28 -0.84 6.86 1.88
CA ASP A 28 0.38 6.19 2.31
C ASP A 28 0.95 5.29 1.22
N ALA A 29 0.10 4.55 0.51
CA ALA A 29 0.54 3.73 -0.61
C ALA A 29 1.18 4.55 -1.74
N LEU A 30 0.63 5.72 -2.06
CA LEU A 30 1.19 6.64 -3.06
C LEU A 30 2.50 7.26 -2.58
N ASP A 31 2.58 7.61 -1.30
CA ASP A 31 3.79 8.18 -0.69
C ASP A 31 4.94 7.16 -0.67
N ILE A 32 4.67 5.90 -0.30
CA ILE A 32 5.63 4.80 -0.41
C ILE A 32 6.05 4.62 -1.88
N ALA A 33 5.11 4.64 -2.82
CA ALA A 33 5.43 4.49 -4.24
C ALA A 33 6.41 5.57 -4.72
N SER A 34 6.15 6.83 -4.38
CA SER A 34 7.04 7.95 -4.67
C SER A 34 8.39 7.85 -3.96
N LYS A 35 8.40 7.43 -2.69
CA LYS A 35 9.62 7.28 -1.87
C LYS A 35 10.57 6.21 -2.43
N PHE A 36 10.02 5.10 -2.91
CA PHE A 36 10.78 4.01 -3.53
C PHE A 36 10.95 4.18 -5.05
N GLY A 37 10.37 5.22 -5.66
CA GLY A 37 10.43 5.43 -7.11
C GLY A 37 9.70 4.35 -7.92
N VAL A 38 8.76 3.62 -7.32
CA VAL A 38 7.99 2.56 -7.96
C VAL A 38 6.63 3.05 -8.40
N LYS A 39 6.00 2.34 -9.35
CA LYS A 39 4.65 2.68 -9.78
C LYS A 39 3.64 2.32 -8.66
N PRO A 40 2.64 3.17 -8.36
CA PRO A 40 1.62 2.87 -7.35
C PRO A 40 0.79 1.63 -7.69
N ILE A 41 0.72 1.26 -8.98
CA ILE A 41 0.10 0.00 -9.42
C ILE A 41 0.85 -1.24 -8.91
N LEU A 42 2.17 -1.15 -8.72
CA LEU A 42 2.99 -2.23 -8.16
C LEU A 42 2.69 -2.40 -6.67
N ILE A 43 2.57 -1.29 -5.93
CA ILE A 43 2.11 -1.29 -4.53
C ILE A 43 0.70 -1.86 -4.40
N GLY A 44 -0.22 -1.46 -5.28
CA GLY A 44 -1.57 -2.03 -5.35
C GLY A 44 -1.56 -3.55 -5.57
N LYS A 45 -0.71 -4.05 -6.48
CA LYS A 45 -0.51 -5.49 -6.71
C LYS A 45 0.02 -6.20 -5.46
N LEU A 46 1.03 -5.64 -4.80
CA LEU A 46 1.61 -6.21 -3.58
C LEU A 46 0.59 -6.29 -2.44
N CYS A 47 -0.13 -5.19 -2.17
CA CYS A 47 -1.21 -5.18 -1.19
C CYS A 47 -2.28 -6.23 -1.49
N ASN A 48 -2.69 -6.34 -2.77
CA ASN A 48 -3.70 -7.30 -3.19
C ASN A 48 -3.23 -8.75 -3.02
N GLN A 49 -1.97 -9.06 -3.35
CA GLN A 49 -1.39 -10.39 -3.11
C GLN A 49 -1.31 -10.73 -1.61
N HIS A 50 -1.05 -9.74 -0.76
CA HIS A 50 -0.91 -9.91 0.69
C HIS A 50 -2.22 -9.72 1.48
N LYS A 51 -3.37 -9.65 0.80
CA LYS A 51 -4.70 -9.45 1.41
C LYS A 51 -4.82 -8.17 2.27
N ILE A 52 -4.01 -7.16 1.99
CA ILE A 52 -4.07 -5.85 2.65
C ILE A 52 -5.17 -5.04 1.96
N LYS A 53 -6.18 -4.58 2.72
CA LYS A 53 -7.25 -3.75 2.16
C LYS A 53 -6.85 -2.29 2.16
N PHE A 54 -7.28 -1.53 1.17
CA PHE A 54 -7.17 -0.07 1.25
C PHE A 54 -8.32 0.50 2.08
N ALA A 55 -8.02 1.11 3.23
CA ALA A 55 -8.98 1.93 3.97
C ALA A 55 -8.98 3.33 3.37
N LYS A 56 -10.16 3.88 3.07
CA LYS A 56 -10.28 5.21 2.45
C LYS A 56 -9.50 5.29 1.15
N CYS A 57 -9.89 4.46 0.18
CA CYS A 57 -9.56 4.76 -1.20
C CYS A 57 -10.32 6.04 -1.55
N GLN A 58 -9.60 7.16 -1.64
CA GLN A 58 -10.03 8.31 -2.43
C GLN A 58 -10.12 7.79 -3.88
N LEU A 59 -11.21 7.08 -4.20
CA LEU A 59 -11.60 6.53 -5.51
C LEU A 59 -11.91 7.66 -6.50
N GLY A 60 -11.04 8.67 -6.56
CA GLY A 60 -11.13 9.86 -7.39
C GLY A 60 -9.79 10.31 -7.98
N CYS A 61 -8.69 9.58 -7.74
CA CYS A 61 -7.37 9.91 -8.31
C CYS A 61 -6.92 8.96 -9.44
N PHE A 62 -7.87 8.40 -10.19
CA PHE A 62 -7.57 7.97 -11.56
C PHE A 62 -7.71 9.19 -12.45
N LYS A 63 -6.59 9.86 -12.75
CA LYS A 63 -6.48 10.75 -13.90
C LYS A 63 -5.43 10.17 -14.84
#